data_AF-W1I4R3-F1
#
_entry.id   AF-W1I4R3-F1
#
_cell.length_a   1.000
_cell.length_b   1.000
_cell.length_c   1.000
_cell.angle_alpha   90.00
_cell.angle_beta   90.00
_cell.angle_gamma   90.00
#
_symmetry.space_group_name_H-M   'P 1'
#
loop_
_entity.id
_entity.type
_entity.pdbx_description
1 polymer ?
#
loop_
_entity_poly.entity_id
_entity_poly.type
_entity_poly.pdbx_seq_one_letter_code
_entity_poly.pdbx_strand_id
1 'polypeptide(L)'
;MTPPPCKSNSHYRYFALVLYPDCDEHMYLLHYIAEHPYQTAAVWISHQPEPTEDDGVEKKQHYHVLYKVLKNSSPSAQEKYFAGWLKHVEPVSSEYSYAQYMIHDTPASMNKIHYNVDDVFTNDEKLKSKLFGKNQILRNLGTLINMGKESCGDVFDFMENVIDSPNADDLLQTYQKYAFTITTGMKQYNEKISRMYAKNEFAREMARLETETIRFGGGNK
;
A
#
# COMPACT_ATOMS: atom_id res chain seq x y z
N MET A 1 -7.94 24.78 -37.78
CA MET A 1 -7.12 23.56 -37.68
C MET A 1 -7.71 22.68 -36.60
N THR A 2 -8.32 21.56 -36.97
CA THR A 2 -8.78 20.54 -36.02
C THR A 2 -7.55 19.83 -35.46
N PRO A 3 -7.39 19.68 -34.13
CA PRO A 3 -6.28 18.92 -33.58
C PRO A 3 -6.33 17.49 -34.13
N PRO A 4 -5.17 16.87 -34.41
CA PRO A 4 -5.15 15.50 -34.91
C PRO A 4 -5.83 14.57 -33.89
N PRO A 5 -6.59 13.57 -34.33
CA PRO A 5 -7.21 12.62 -33.43
C PRO A 5 -6.12 11.97 -32.59
N CYS A 6 -6.25 12.11 -31.27
CA CYS A 6 -5.36 11.47 -30.32
C CYS A 6 -5.45 9.96 -30.59
N LYS A 7 -4.35 9.32 -30.99
CA LYS A 7 -4.32 7.88 -31.19
C LYS A 7 -4.65 7.23 -29.85
N SER A 8 -5.89 6.81 -29.64
CA SER A 8 -6.24 5.98 -28.51
C SER A 8 -5.45 4.68 -28.68
N ASN A 9 -4.65 4.33 -27.67
CA ASN A 9 -3.97 3.05 -27.67
C ASN A 9 -5.06 1.98 -27.64
N SER A 10 -5.32 1.33 -28.77
CA SER A 10 -6.39 0.33 -28.89
C SER A 10 -6.04 -1.01 -28.24
N HIS A 11 -4.80 -1.13 -27.74
CA HIS A 11 -4.24 -2.36 -27.20
C HIS A 11 -3.68 -2.14 -25.80
N TYR A 12 -4.13 -2.96 -24.86
CA TYR A 12 -3.80 -2.85 -23.44
C TYR A 12 -3.18 -4.15 -22.94
N ARG A 13 -2.43 -4.01 -21.84
CA ARG A 13 -1.78 -5.14 -21.17
C ARG A 13 -2.56 -5.65 -19.96
N TYR A 14 -3.31 -4.77 -19.33
CA TYR A 14 -4.12 -5.06 -18.16
C TYR A 14 -5.58 -4.79 -18.47
N PHE A 15 -6.43 -5.61 -17.90
CA PHE A 15 -7.86 -5.53 -18.05
C PHE A 15 -8.53 -5.86 -16.74
N ALA A 16 -9.74 -5.36 -16.59
CA ALA A 16 -10.58 -5.70 -15.46
C ALA A 16 -11.98 -6.12 -15.90
N LEU A 17 -12.61 -6.89 -15.03
CA LEU A 17 -13.94 -7.43 -15.22
C LEU A 17 -14.59 -7.62 -13.86
N VAL A 18 -15.92 -7.64 -13.87
CA VAL A 18 -16.75 -7.92 -12.69
C VAL A 18 -17.44 -9.26 -12.89
N LEU A 19 -17.27 -10.16 -11.94
CA LEU A 19 -17.90 -11.48 -11.93
C LEU A 19 -18.90 -11.57 -10.80
N TYR A 20 -20.00 -12.27 -11.01
CA TYR A 20 -21.05 -12.41 -9.99
C TYR A 20 -21.12 -13.87 -9.53
N PRO A 21 -21.17 -14.11 -8.21
CA PRO A 21 -21.23 -15.47 -7.66
C PRO A 21 -22.56 -16.19 -7.96
N ASP A 22 -23.61 -15.44 -8.31
CA ASP A 22 -24.92 -15.98 -8.71
C ASP A 22 -25.00 -16.35 -10.20
N CYS A 23 -23.88 -16.37 -10.93
CA CYS A 23 -23.79 -16.72 -12.35
C CYS A 23 -22.75 -17.83 -12.58
N ASP A 24 -23.21 -18.97 -13.07
CA ASP A 24 -22.39 -20.17 -13.27
C ASP A 24 -21.23 -19.92 -14.25
N GLU A 25 -21.49 -19.18 -15.34
CA GLU A 25 -20.45 -18.84 -16.32
C GLU A 25 -19.37 -17.95 -15.69
N HIS A 26 -19.75 -17.00 -14.83
CA HIS A 26 -18.82 -16.14 -14.13
C HIS A 26 -17.96 -16.92 -13.13
N MET A 27 -18.56 -17.85 -12.40
CA MET A 27 -17.80 -18.70 -11.47
C MET A 27 -16.88 -19.66 -12.21
N TYR A 28 -17.33 -20.26 -13.31
CA TYR A 28 -16.47 -21.05 -14.18
C TYR A 28 -15.27 -20.24 -14.67
N LEU A 29 -15.49 -18.98 -15.12
CA LEU A 29 -14.41 -18.10 -15.54
C LEU A 29 -13.44 -17.76 -14.42
N LEU A 30 -13.93 -17.49 -13.21
CA LEU A 30 -13.08 -17.20 -12.06
C LEU A 30 -12.18 -18.41 -11.73
N HIS A 31 -12.75 -19.62 -11.72
CA HIS A 31 -11.99 -20.86 -11.53
C HIS A 31 -10.99 -21.10 -12.66
N TYR A 32 -11.40 -20.89 -13.92
CA TYR A 32 -10.51 -20.99 -15.06
C TYR A 32 -9.30 -20.06 -14.92
N ILE A 33 -9.52 -18.79 -14.56
CA ILE A 33 -8.45 -17.82 -14.31
C ILE A 33 -7.55 -18.33 -13.18
N ALA A 34 -8.13 -18.74 -12.05
CA ALA A 34 -7.38 -19.22 -10.89
C ALA A 34 -6.43 -20.40 -11.23
N GLU A 35 -6.88 -21.32 -12.08
CA GLU A 35 -6.13 -22.53 -12.44
C GLU A 35 -5.11 -22.33 -13.59
N HIS A 36 -5.16 -21.21 -14.31
CA HIS A 36 -4.33 -20.99 -15.51
C HIS A 36 -3.38 -19.76 -15.40
N PRO A 37 -2.47 -19.72 -14.40
CA PRO A 37 -1.61 -18.57 -14.14
C PRO A 37 -0.65 -18.24 -15.30
N TYR A 38 -0.27 -19.23 -16.11
CA TYR A 38 0.61 -19.03 -17.26
C TYR A 38 -0.07 -18.29 -18.43
N GLN A 39 -1.40 -18.31 -18.51
CA GLN A 39 -2.15 -17.65 -19.57
C GLN A 39 -2.58 -16.25 -19.16
N THR A 40 -2.97 -16.10 -17.89
CA THR A 40 -3.49 -14.87 -17.31
C THR A 40 -3.03 -14.73 -15.86
N ALA A 41 -2.07 -13.86 -15.60
CA ALA A 41 -1.73 -13.49 -14.23
C ALA A 41 -2.81 -12.55 -13.69
N ALA A 42 -3.41 -12.86 -12.55
CA ALA A 42 -4.59 -12.17 -12.04
C ALA A 42 -4.61 -12.00 -10.52
N VAL A 43 -5.30 -10.95 -10.08
CA VAL A 43 -5.71 -10.73 -8.70
C VAL A 43 -7.22 -10.50 -8.68
N TRP A 44 -7.90 -10.94 -7.62
CA TRP A 44 -9.33 -10.72 -7.46
C TRP A 44 -9.74 -10.60 -6.00
N ILE A 45 -10.87 -9.94 -5.74
CA ILE A 45 -11.41 -9.75 -4.40
C ILE A 45 -12.94 -9.79 -4.45
N SER A 46 -13.57 -10.41 -3.45
CA SER A 46 -15.03 -10.41 -3.29
C SER A 46 -15.47 -9.16 -2.57
N HIS A 47 -16.28 -8.35 -3.23
CA HIS A 47 -16.99 -7.23 -2.61
C HIS A 47 -18.32 -7.71 -2.05
N GLN A 48 -18.58 -7.37 -0.80
CA GLN A 48 -19.87 -7.62 -0.16
C GLN A 48 -20.92 -6.63 -0.65
N PRO A 49 -22.22 -6.97 -0.55
CA PRO A 49 -23.28 -6.02 -0.84
C PRO A 49 -23.13 -4.77 0.04
N GLU A 50 -23.10 -3.60 -0.61
CA GLU A 50 -23.05 -2.31 0.08
C GLU A 50 -24.41 -1.61 -0.04
N PRO A 51 -24.97 -1.08 1.07
CA PRO A 51 -26.13 -0.21 1.02
C PRO A 51 -25.76 1.08 0.25
N THR A 52 -26.63 1.49 -0.67
CA THR A 52 -26.31 2.42 -1.77
C THR A 52 -25.88 3.83 -1.38
N GLU A 53 -25.02 4.42 -2.22
CA GLU A 53 -24.82 5.87 -2.33
C GLU A 53 -25.71 6.58 -3.39
N ASP A 54 -26.25 5.92 -4.44
CA ASP A 54 -26.79 6.73 -5.58
C ASP A 54 -28.12 6.36 -6.27
N ASP A 55 -28.77 5.19 -6.11
CA ASP A 55 -30.04 4.94 -6.86
C ASP A 55 -31.05 4.01 -6.15
N GLY A 56 -30.84 3.69 -4.87
CA GLY A 56 -31.72 2.78 -4.12
C GLY A 56 -31.71 1.32 -4.60
N VAL A 57 -30.78 0.95 -5.49
CA VAL A 57 -30.53 -0.44 -5.93
C VAL A 57 -29.25 -0.95 -5.27
N GLU A 58 -29.39 -1.86 -4.30
CA GLU A 58 -28.27 -2.51 -3.63
C GLU A 58 -27.30 -3.13 -4.64
N LYS A 59 -26.00 -2.85 -4.48
CA LYS A 59 -24.98 -3.53 -5.26
C LYS A 59 -24.92 -4.98 -4.78
N LYS A 60 -25.15 -5.92 -5.70
CA LYS A 60 -24.98 -7.35 -5.43
C LYS A 60 -23.54 -7.65 -5.05
N GLN A 61 -23.34 -8.76 -4.33
CA GLN A 61 -22.01 -9.33 -4.15
C GLN A 61 -21.38 -9.60 -5.53
N HIS A 62 -20.11 -9.25 -5.69
CA HIS A 62 -19.38 -9.43 -6.94
C HIS A 62 -17.88 -9.52 -6.69
N TYR A 63 -17.16 -10.10 -7.64
CA TYR A 63 -15.70 -10.09 -7.65
C TYR A 63 -15.22 -9.02 -8.61
N HIS A 64 -14.35 -8.15 -8.13
CA HIS A 64 -13.47 -7.39 -9.00
C HIS A 64 -12.28 -8.28 -9.37
N VAL A 65 -11.99 -8.39 -10.67
CA VAL A 65 -10.83 -9.13 -11.18
C VAL A 65 -9.98 -8.19 -12.00
N LEU A 66 -8.69 -8.11 -11.68
CA LEU A 66 -7.66 -7.43 -12.48
C LEU A 66 -6.70 -8.49 -13.01
N TYR A 67 -6.53 -8.55 -14.32
CA TYR A 67 -5.68 -9.54 -14.95
C TYR A 67 -4.78 -8.94 -16.02
N LYS A 68 -3.67 -9.64 -16.27
CA LYS A 68 -2.61 -9.27 -17.19
C LYS A 68 -2.50 -10.32 -18.28
N VAL A 69 -2.59 -9.89 -19.53
CA VAL A 69 -2.44 -10.75 -20.71
C VAL A 69 -0.97 -10.94 -21.09
N LEU A 70 -0.63 -11.93 -21.93
CA LEU A 70 0.74 -12.17 -22.40
C LEU A 70 1.21 -11.26 -23.53
N LYS A 71 0.30 -10.69 -24.31
CA LYS A 71 0.54 -9.73 -25.39
C LYS A 71 -0.56 -8.70 -25.37
N ASN A 72 -0.27 -7.46 -25.74
CA ASN A 72 -1.29 -6.42 -25.73
C ASN A 72 -2.43 -6.80 -26.66
N SER A 73 -3.67 -6.57 -26.24
CA SER A 73 -4.88 -6.93 -26.98
C SER A 73 -5.92 -5.82 -26.90
N SER A 74 -6.96 -5.86 -27.74
CA SER A 74 -8.14 -4.99 -27.56
C SER A 74 -9.12 -5.59 -26.55
N PRO A 75 -10.00 -4.77 -25.94
CA PRO A 75 -11.12 -5.28 -25.13
C PRO A 75 -11.98 -6.31 -25.87
N SER A 76 -12.30 -6.04 -27.14
CA SER A 76 -13.08 -6.95 -27.99
C SER A 76 -12.41 -8.31 -28.25
N ALA A 77 -11.07 -8.37 -28.25
CA ALA A 77 -10.36 -9.64 -28.34
C ALA A 77 -10.44 -10.42 -27.02
N GLN A 78 -10.46 -9.72 -25.89
CA GLN A 78 -10.63 -10.32 -24.56
C GLN A 78 -12.06 -10.84 -24.35
N GLU A 79 -13.08 -10.10 -24.79
CA GLU A 79 -14.47 -10.58 -24.79
C GLU A 79 -14.60 -11.90 -25.57
N LYS A 80 -13.97 -11.99 -26.76
CA LYS A 80 -13.92 -13.23 -27.55
C LYS A 80 -13.15 -14.35 -26.86
N TYR A 81 -12.04 -14.03 -26.18
CA TYR A 81 -11.25 -15.01 -25.44
C TYR A 81 -12.10 -15.69 -24.36
N PHE A 82 -12.97 -14.95 -23.69
CA PHE A 82 -13.94 -15.46 -22.72
C PHE A 82 -15.27 -15.89 -23.36
N ALA A 83 -15.25 -16.31 -24.64
CA ALA A 83 -16.39 -16.83 -25.39
C ALA A 83 -17.64 -15.93 -25.43
N GLY A 84 -17.49 -14.62 -25.17
CA GLY A 84 -18.60 -13.66 -25.11
C GLY A 84 -19.45 -13.76 -23.84
N TRP A 85 -19.06 -14.57 -22.85
CA TRP A 85 -19.73 -14.62 -21.54
C TRP A 85 -19.61 -13.30 -20.79
N LEU A 86 -18.55 -12.53 -21.04
CA LEU A 86 -18.36 -11.18 -20.53
C LEU A 86 -18.79 -10.16 -21.57
N LYS A 87 -19.81 -9.36 -21.25
CA LYS A 87 -20.29 -8.27 -22.11
C LYS A 87 -19.49 -6.97 -21.95
N HIS A 88 -18.62 -6.91 -20.93
CA HIS A 88 -17.81 -5.74 -20.67
C HIS A 88 -16.47 -6.16 -20.07
N VAL A 89 -15.39 -5.90 -20.82
CA VAL A 89 -14.02 -6.00 -20.34
C VAL A 89 -13.42 -4.58 -20.36
N GLU A 90 -13.03 -4.08 -19.20
CA GLU A 90 -12.49 -2.74 -19.05
C GLU A 90 -10.97 -2.75 -19.33
N PRO A 91 -10.47 -1.97 -20.30
CA PRO A 91 -9.03 -1.78 -20.46
C PRO A 91 -8.47 -0.93 -19.32
N VAL A 92 -7.45 -1.42 -18.62
CA VAL A 92 -6.84 -0.74 -17.47
C VAL A 92 -5.55 -0.05 -17.90
N SER A 93 -5.52 1.28 -17.78
CA SER A 93 -4.36 2.13 -18.10
C SER A 93 -3.35 2.25 -16.96
N SER A 94 -3.80 2.13 -15.72
CA SER A 94 -2.98 2.13 -14.50
C SER A 94 -3.38 0.96 -13.61
N GLU A 95 -2.58 -0.10 -13.62
CA GLU A 95 -2.85 -1.30 -12.82
C GLU A 95 -2.81 -1.01 -11.32
N TYR A 96 -2.01 -0.03 -10.89
CA TYR A 96 -1.92 0.38 -9.48
C TYR A 96 -3.18 1.11 -9.01
N SER A 97 -3.66 2.07 -9.80
CA SER A 97 -4.86 2.82 -9.45
C SER A 97 -6.07 1.89 -9.37
N TYR A 98 -6.18 0.95 -10.31
CA TYR A 98 -7.24 -0.05 -10.28
C TYR A 98 -7.09 -1.00 -9.08
N ALA A 99 -5.89 -1.48 -8.79
CA ALA A 99 -5.64 -2.33 -7.63
C ALA A 99 -6.00 -1.64 -6.30
N GLN A 100 -5.70 -0.35 -6.13
CA GLN A 100 -6.14 0.41 -4.95
C GLN A 100 -7.66 0.60 -4.91
N TYR A 101 -8.29 0.82 -6.07
CA TYR A 101 -9.75 0.88 -6.19
C TYR A 101 -10.41 -0.44 -5.76
N MET A 102 -9.83 -1.59 -6.13
CA MET A 102 -10.34 -2.91 -5.72
C MET A 102 -10.39 -3.11 -4.21
N ILE A 103 -9.53 -2.46 -3.44
CA ILE A 103 -9.55 -2.52 -1.97
C ILE A 103 -10.21 -1.29 -1.33
N HIS A 104 -10.81 -0.42 -2.16
CA HIS A 104 -11.38 0.87 -1.79
C HIS A 104 -10.40 1.84 -1.11
N ASP A 105 -9.09 1.69 -1.32
CA ASP A 105 -8.05 2.62 -0.84
C ASP A 105 -7.82 3.77 -1.83
N THR A 106 -8.91 4.48 -2.18
CA THR A 106 -8.88 5.62 -3.11
C THR A 106 -9.76 6.75 -2.59
N PRO A 107 -9.46 8.03 -2.90
CA PRO A 107 -10.31 9.15 -2.50
C PRO A 107 -11.77 9.02 -2.95
N ALA A 108 -12.04 8.31 -4.05
CA ALA A 108 -13.38 8.07 -4.59
C ALA A 108 -14.17 6.98 -3.84
N SER A 109 -13.58 6.36 -2.81
CA SER A 109 -14.18 5.23 -2.08
C SER A 109 -14.25 5.45 -0.57
N MET A 110 -14.11 6.71 -0.11
CA MET A 110 -14.07 7.04 1.33
C MET A 110 -15.26 6.54 2.15
N ASN A 111 -16.44 6.39 1.53
CA ASN A 111 -17.67 5.95 2.20
C ASN A 111 -17.99 4.46 1.97
N LYS A 112 -17.07 3.71 1.34
CA LYS A 112 -17.25 2.29 1.02
C LYS A 112 -16.53 1.40 2.02
N ILE A 113 -16.86 0.11 2.02
CA ILE A 113 -16.18 -0.89 2.85
C ILE A 113 -14.74 -0.99 2.35
N HIS A 114 -13.78 -0.73 3.25
CA HIS A 114 -12.36 -0.89 2.92
C HIS A 114 -11.97 -2.36 3.11
N TYR A 115 -11.21 -2.91 2.16
CA TYR A 115 -10.77 -4.29 2.21
C TYR A 115 -9.27 -4.39 2.50
N ASN A 116 -8.83 -5.49 3.12
CA ASN A 116 -7.42 -5.72 3.34
C ASN A 116 -6.78 -6.37 2.11
N VAL A 117 -5.45 -6.20 1.97
CA VAL A 117 -4.67 -6.87 0.92
C VAL A 117 -4.70 -8.39 1.07
N ASP A 118 -4.88 -8.89 2.30
CA ASP A 118 -5.00 -10.32 2.59
C ASP A 118 -6.27 -10.93 2.01
N ASP A 119 -7.32 -10.13 1.82
CA ASP A 119 -8.58 -10.53 1.19
C ASP A 119 -8.47 -10.63 -0.34
N VAL A 120 -7.35 -10.16 -0.92
CA VAL A 120 -7.09 -10.24 -2.35
C VAL A 120 -6.51 -11.61 -2.69
N PHE A 121 -7.26 -12.41 -3.42
CA PHE A 121 -6.80 -13.66 -3.99
C PHE A 121 -5.95 -13.42 -5.23
N THR A 122 -5.09 -14.38 -5.56
CA THR A 122 -4.27 -14.32 -6.77
C THR A 122 -3.88 -15.71 -7.25
N ASN A 123 -3.59 -15.81 -8.55
CA ASN A 123 -2.90 -16.97 -9.13
C ASN A 123 -1.41 -16.66 -9.44
N ASP A 124 -0.96 -15.42 -9.19
CA ASP A 124 0.40 -14.95 -9.43
C ASP A 124 0.84 -14.02 -8.30
N GLU A 125 1.53 -14.60 -7.31
CA GLU A 125 2.07 -13.86 -6.17
C GLU A 125 3.03 -12.73 -6.55
N LYS A 126 3.72 -12.82 -7.70
CA LYS A 126 4.59 -11.73 -8.16
C LYS A 126 3.74 -10.56 -8.62
N LEU A 127 2.59 -10.80 -9.24
CA LEU A 127 1.65 -9.74 -9.60
C LEU A 127 1.03 -9.11 -8.34
N LYS A 128 0.53 -9.90 -7.38
CA LYS A 128 0.00 -9.38 -6.11
C LYS A 128 1.06 -8.55 -5.37
N SER A 129 2.26 -9.08 -5.22
CA SER A 129 3.40 -8.37 -4.61
C SER A 129 3.78 -7.11 -5.39
N LYS A 130 3.74 -7.10 -6.71
CA LYS A 130 3.97 -5.89 -7.51
C LYS A 130 2.91 -4.82 -7.19
N LEU A 131 1.64 -5.18 -7.19
CA LEU A 131 0.51 -4.26 -7.07
C LEU A 131 0.37 -3.70 -5.65
N PHE A 132 0.58 -4.54 -4.64
CA PHE A 132 0.30 -4.22 -3.24
C PHE A 132 1.56 -4.19 -2.35
N GLY A 133 2.66 -4.80 -2.76
CA GLY A 133 3.86 -5.01 -1.92
C GLY A 133 4.77 -3.81 -1.73
N LYS A 134 4.66 -2.74 -2.54
CA LYS A 134 5.41 -1.49 -2.29
C LYS A 134 4.94 -0.77 -1.02
N ASN A 135 3.67 -0.92 -0.67
CA ASN A 135 3.18 -0.50 0.65
C ASN A 135 3.79 -1.37 1.75
N GLN A 136 4.02 -2.66 1.52
CA GLN A 136 4.62 -3.52 2.55
C GLN A 136 6.07 -3.15 2.84
N ILE A 137 6.92 -2.95 1.82
CA ILE A 137 8.32 -2.53 2.05
C ILE A 137 8.37 -1.17 2.76
N LEU A 138 7.53 -0.21 2.36
CA LEU A 138 7.48 1.10 3.00
C LEU A 138 6.90 1.05 4.42
N ARG A 139 5.88 0.21 4.68
CA ARG A 139 5.31 -0.04 6.01
C ARG A 139 6.32 -0.74 6.92
N ASN A 140 7.03 -1.75 6.42
CA ASN A 140 8.13 -2.42 7.12
C ASN A 140 9.25 -1.43 7.43
N LEU A 141 9.66 -0.60 6.47
CA LEU A 141 10.63 0.48 6.70
C LEU A 141 10.14 1.48 7.76
N GLY A 142 8.87 1.89 7.71
CA GLY A 142 8.26 2.75 8.72
C GLY A 142 8.25 2.13 10.13
N THR A 143 7.95 0.83 10.20
CA THR A 143 7.96 0.04 11.44
C THR A 143 9.37 -0.05 12.02
N LEU A 144 10.37 -0.42 11.20
CA LEU A 144 11.78 -0.45 11.58
C LEU A 144 12.27 0.92 12.04
N ILE A 145 11.86 2.00 11.39
CA ILE A 145 12.21 3.37 11.81
C ILE A 145 11.62 3.69 13.20
N ASN A 146 10.38 3.27 13.49
CA ASN A 146 9.77 3.52 14.79
C ASN A 146 10.42 2.67 15.89
N MET A 147 10.65 1.38 15.66
CA MET A 147 11.41 0.51 16.57
C MET A 147 12.80 1.10 16.87
N GLY A 148 13.48 1.63 15.86
CA GLY A 148 14.79 2.27 16.04
C GLY A 148 14.74 3.55 16.89
N LYS A 149 13.63 4.30 16.87
CA LYS A 149 13.43 5.46 17.76
C LYS A 149 13.13 5.03 19.20
N GLU A 150 12.27 4.02 19.36
CA GLU A 150 11.89 3.47 20.68
C GLU A 150 13.10 2.85 21.38
N SER A 151 13.99 2.23 20.61
CA SER A 151 15.26 1.68 21.08
C SER A 151 16.32 2.75 21.36
N CYS A 152 15.99 4.04 21.25
CA CYS A 152 16.95 5.16 21.38
C CYS A 152 18.23 4.95 20.55
N GLY A 153 18.11 4.34 19.37
CA GLY A 153 19.23 4.00 18.49
C GLY A 153 20.22 2.95 19.03
N ASP A 154 19.90 2.25 20.13
CA ASP A 154 20.62 1.03 20.52
C ASP A 154 20.28 -0.12 19.56
N VAL A 155 21.32 -0.83 19.10
CA VAL A 155 21.16 -1.87 18.08
C VAL A 155 20.69 -3.20 18.67
N PHE A 156 21.02 -3.49 19.93
CA PHE A 156 20.60 -4.72 20.59
C PHE A 156 19.11 -4.66 20.89
N ASP A 157 18.66 -3.56 21.51
CA ASP A 157 17.24 -3.31 21.79
C ASP A 157 16.42 -3.26 20.49
N PHE A 158 16.97 -2.65 19.43
CA PHE A 158 16.32 -2.64 18.12
C PHE A 158 16.14 -4.04 17.53
N MET A 159 17.18 -4.88 17.59
CA MET A 159 17.11 -6.24 17.08
C MET A 159 16.17 -7.11 17.90
N GLU A 160 16.13 -6.94 19.22
CA GLU A 160 15.17 -7.61 20.11
C GLU A 160 13.73 -7.24 19.72
N ASN A 161 13.43 -5.94 19.55
CA ASN A 161 12.13 -5.47 19.09
C ASN A 161 11.73 -6.00 17.70
N VAL A 162 12.69 -6.20 16.80
CA VAL A 162 12.44 -6.79 15.47
C VAL A 162 12.13 -8.29 15.58
N ILE A 163 12.86 -9.02 16.42
CA ILE A 163 12.68 -10.47 16.64
C ILE A 163 11.36 -10.75 17.34
N ASP A 164 10.96 -9.92 18.30
CA ASP A 164 9.72 -10.07 19.06
C ASP A 164 8.48 -9.65 18.27
N SER A 165 8.65 -9.09 17.07
CA SER A 165 7.54 -8.63 16.24
C SER A 165 6.79 -9.79 15.58
N PRO A 166 5.44 -9.75 15.49
CA PRO A 166 4.65 -10.79 14.82
C PRO A 166 5.01 -11.06 13.35
N ASN A 167 5.66 -10.10 12.69
CA ASN A 167 6.13 -10.18 11.31
C ASN A 167 7.67 -10.14 11.19
N ALA A 168 8.37 -10.71 12.17
CA ALA A 168 9.83 -10.69 12.27
C ALA A 168 10.57 -11.09 10.98
N ASP A 169 10.14 -12.14 10.28
CA ASP A 169 10.80 -12.62 9.05
C ASP A 169 10.81 -11.57 7.92
N ASP A 170 9.68 -10.90 7.70
CA ASP A 170 9.53 -9.86 6.68
C ASP A 170 10.30 -8.59 7.06
N LEU A 171 10.32 -8.25 8.35
CA LEU A 171 11.10 -7.15 8.89
C LEU A 171 12.61 -7.43 8.77
N LEU A 172 13.06 -8.65 9.05
CA LEU A 172 14.46 -9.08 8.92
C LEU A 172 14.92 -9.02 7.47
N GLN A 173 14.13 -9.52 6.51
CA GLN A 173 14.46 -9.40 5.09
C GLN A 173 14.54 -7.94 4.63
N THR A 174 13.61 -7.11 5.10
CA THR A 174 13.62 -5.67 4.81
C THR A 174 14.85 -5.00 5.41
N TYR A 175 15.17 -5.30 6.67
CA TYR A 175 16.35 -4.80 7.35
C TYR A 175 17.63 -5.21 6.63
N GLN A 176 17.83 -6.49 6.31
CA GLN A 176 19.03 -6.97 5.60
C GLN A 176 19.27 -6.22 4.29
N LYS A 177 18.19 -5.90 3.56
CA LYS A 177 18.26 -5.18 2.29
C LYS A 177 18.57 -3.68 2.44
N TYR A 178 18.17 -3.07 3.55
CA TYR A 178 18.27 -1.62 3.80
C TYR A 178 19.08 -1.25 5.05
N ALA A 179 19.88 -2.19 5.59
CA ALA A 179 20.51 -2.09 6.90
C ALA A 179 21.37 -0.83 7.04
N PHE A 180 22.12 -0.50 6.00
CA PHE A 180 22.96 0.70 5.96
C PHE A 180 22.13 1.98 6.12
N THR A 181 21.02 2.11 5.38
CA THR A 181 20.13 3.28 5.43
C THR A 181 19.49 3.43 6.80
N ILE A 182 18.98 2.33 7.37
CA ILE A 182 18.30 2.32 8.67
C ILE A 182 19.29 2.69 9.79
N THR A 183 20.43 2.00 9.85
CA THR A 183 21.45 2.22 10.88
C THR A 183 22.03 3.65 10.81
N THR A 184 22.29 4.15 9.61
CA THR A 184 22.76 5.54 9.42
C THR A 184 21.71 6.55 9.87
N GLY A 185 20.43 6.32 9.55
CA GLY A 185 19.33 7.16 9.99
C GLY A 185 19.16 7.18 11.51
N MET A 186 19.28 6.02 12.18
CA MET A 186 19.23 5.92 13.65
C MET A 186 20.35 6.73 14.31
N LYS A 187 21.59 6.63 13.80
CA LYS A 187 22.71 7.43 14.30
C LYS A 187 22.44 8.94 14.19
N GLN A 188 21.96 9.40 13.04
CA GLN A 188 21.63 10.81 12.84
C GLN A 188 20.50 11.27 13.77
N TYR A 189 19.51 10.41 14.04
CA TYR A 189 18.43 10.70 14.97
C TYR A 189 18.94 10.87 16.41
N ASN A 190 19.79 9.96 16.88
CA ASN A 190 20.41 10.07 18.20
C ASN A 190 21.24 11.34 18.34
N GLU A 191 22.10 11.65 17.37
CA GLU A 191 22.87 12.89 17.37
C GLU A 191 21.97 14.14 17.44
N LYS A 192 20.84 14.12 16.72
CA LYS A 192 19.85 15.21 16.78
C LYS A 192 19.24 15.32 18.18
N ILE A 193 18.83 14.21 18.79
CA ILE A 193 18.24 14.18 20.13
C ILE A 193 19.25 14.68 21.19
N SER A 194 20.49 14.18 21.18
CA SER A 194 21.53 14.63 22.12
C SER A 194 21.78 16.13 22.00
N ARG A 195 21.83 16.68 20.78
CA ARG A 195 21.96 18.13 20.56
C ARG A 195 20.77 18.93 21.11
N MET A 196 19.55 18.40 21.02
CA MET A 196 18.38 19.07 21.60
C MET A 196 18.43 19.09 23.13
N TYR A 197 18.77 17.97 23.77
CA TYR A 197 18.88 17.91 25.23
C TYR A 197 19.97 18.83 25.76
N ALA A 198 21.15 18.84 25.15
CA ALA A 198 22.24 19.75 25.53
C ALA A 198 21.84 21.22 25.42
N LYS A 199 21.09 21.61 24.37
CA LYS A 199 20.56 22.96 24.23
C LYS A 199 19.55 23.31 25.34
N ASN A 200 18.68 22.38 25.70
CA ASN A 200 17.70 22.59 26.75
C ASN A 200 18.33 22.68 28.14
N GLU A 201 19.35 21.88 28.42
CA GLU A 201 20.12 21.95 29.66
C GLU A 201 20.85 23.29 29.78
N PHE A 202 21.53 23.72 28.71
CA PHE A 202 22.15 25.04 28.65
C PHE A 202 21.13 26.17 28.90
N ALA A 203 19.95 26.11 28.28
CA ALA A 203 18.90 27.10 28.49
C ALA A 203 18.39 27.13 29.94
N ARG A 204 18.25 25.97 30.59
CA ARG A 204 17.86 25.88 32.01
C ARG A 204 18.92 26.46 32.93
N GLU A 205 20.19 26.18 32.67
CA GLU A 205 21.29 26.69 33.50
C GLU A 205 21.45 28.20 33.35
N MET A 206 21.31 28.74 32.13
CA MET A 206 21.31 30.19 31.92
C MET A 206 20.14 30.88 32.64
N ALA A 207 18.94 30.30 32.60
CA ALA A 207 17.80 30.84 33.34
C ALA A 207 17.99 30.78 34.87
N ARG A 208 18.65 29.72 35.38
CA ARG A 208 19.01 29.62 36.80
C ARG A 208 19.98 30.73 37.20
N LEU A 209 21.04 30.94 36.41
CA LEU A 209 22.05 31.98 36.63
C LEU A 209 21.45 33.39 36.57
N GLU A 210 20.55 33.66 35.62
CA GLU A 210 19.82 34.94 35.56
C GLU A 210 18.96 35.17 36.81
N THR A 211 18.23 34.14 37.26
CA THR A 211 17.39 34.23 38.46
C THR A 211 18.22 34.43 39.74
N GLU A 212 19.38 33.78 39.83
CA GLU A 212 20.33 33.97 40.94
C GLU A 212 20.95 35.38 40.90
N THR A 213 21.32 35.87 39.72
CA THR A 213 21.86 37.23 39.54
C THR A 213 20.84 38.29 39.96
N ILE A 214 19.55 38.09 39.67
CA ILE A 214 18.47 38.98 40.12
C ILE A 214 18.31 38.93 41.65
N ARG A 215 18.37 37.73 42.25
CA ARG A 215 18.24 37.56 43.71
C ARG A 215 19.41 38.15 44.50
N PHE A 216 20.63 38.09 43.97
CA PHE A 216 21.83 38.61 44.65
C PHE A 216 22.22 40.04 44.23
N GLY A 217 21.75 40.52 43.08
CA GLY A 217 21.98 41.89 42.58
C GLY A 217 20.97 42.93 43.07
N GLY A 218 19.80 42.52 43.58
CA GLY A 218 18.77 43.41 44.12
C GLY A 218 19.01 43.91 45.56
N GLY A 219 20.17 43.55 46.15
CA GLY A 219 20.51 43.84 47.53
C GLY A 219 21.70 44.78 47.69
N ASN A 220 21.65 45.97 47.09
CA ASN A 220 22.47 47.10 47.56
C ASN A 220 21.78 48.43 47.26
N LYS A 221 21.24 49.00 48.35
CA LYS A 221 20.98 50.42 48.68
C LYS A 221 20.60 51.39 47.56
#